data_AF-A0A4Q6FQ65-F1
#
_entry.id   AF-A0A4Q6FQ65-F1
#
_cell.length_a   1.000
_cell.length_b   1.000
_cell.length_c   1.000
_cell.angle_alpha   90.00
_cell.angle_beta   90.00
_cell.angle_gamma   90.00
#
_symmetry.space_group_name_H-M   'P 1'
#
loop_
_entity.id
_entity.type
_entity.pdbx_description
1 polymer ?
#
loop_
_entity_poly.entity_id
_entity_poly.type
_entity_poly.pdbx_seq_one_letter_code
_entity_poly.pdbx_strand_id
1 'polypeptide(L)'
;SGNFGDFGTLNAELVNVFIENGIGTMALPLGVATNFHINGQDVLIPMAVEETSVLAAASHGAKLARLGGGFVTSSTAPIGTGQIQLYPFGDVDYDKILNDHKAELIELAHDGQQRLLTRGGGVRGIRWRYIEPMASLVIYIDVDTRDAMGANLINTICEKLSKRVAELIPCEMGLRILTNLCDKRMAKARCRIPKEALANNQFSGEEVVERIVQAYLFAAHDVYRAATHNKGVMNGIDPVVIATGNDWRAVEAGAHAYCCRTGEYQPMTTWKKDEHGDLIGEIELPMALGTVGGVTTLHPTAQASLKLLGSPNAQLLSEFVVAVGLAQNLSALRALASEGIQRGHMSLHQSNIRLAASRDQH
;
A
#
# COMPACT_ATOMS: atom_id res chain seq x y z
N SER A 1 -9.03 21.78 15.22
CA SER A 1 -8.40 22.59 14.16
C SER A 1 -7.30 21.77 13.49
N GLY A 2 -7.63 20.99 12.46
CA GLY A 2 -6.61 20.36 11.60
C GLY A 2 -6.14 21.40 10.59
N ASN A 3 -4.83 21.61 10.46
CA ASN A 3 -4.28 22.67 9.62
C ASN A 3 -4.26 22.25 8.13
N PHE A 4 -5.43 22.07 7.53
CA PHE A 4 -5.55 21.98 6.07
C PHE A 4 -5.48 23.37 5.40
N GLY A 5 -5.60 24.45 6.18
CA GLY A 5 -5.78 25.81 5.69
C GLY A 5 -4.51 26.59 5.34
N ASP A 6 -3.34 26.18 5.86
CA ASP A 6 -2.06 26.87 5.60
C ASP A 6 -1.22 26.19 4.48
N PHE A 7 -1.90 25.49 3.57
CA PHE A 7 -1.29 24.77 2.43
C PHE A 7 -0.12 23.84 2.78
N GLY A 8 -0.04 23.35 4.01
CA GLY A 8 0.88 22.29 4.42
C GLY A 8 2.32 22.73 4.71
N THR A 9 2.56 24.01 5.06
CA THR A 9 3.89 24.45 5.48
C THR A 9 4.28 23.82 6.82
N LEU A 10 5.29 22.96 6.81
CA LEU A 10 5.94 22.48 8.04
C LEU A 10 6.87 23.58 8.59
N ASN A 11 6.89 23.74 9.90
CA ASN A 11 7.85 24.62 10.54
C ASN A 11 9.27 24.01 10.48
N ALA A 12 10.30 24.84 10.64
CA ALA A 12 11.69 24.41 10.53
C ALA A 12 12.08 23.31 11.55
N GLU A 13 11.49 23.33 12.74
CA GLU A 13 11.72 22.31 13.76
C GLU A 13 11.28 20.92 13.28
N LEU A 14 10.05 20.80 12.75
CA LEU A 14 9.54 19.54 12.21
C LEU A 14 10.34 19.08 10.99
N VAL A 15 10.76 20.00 10.13
CA VAL A 15 11.62 19.66 8.98
C VAL A 15 12.93 19.01 9.45
N ASN A 16 13.60 19.60 10.45
CA ASN A 16 14.85 19.07 11.01
C ASN A 16 14.66 17.76 11.80
N VAL A 17 13.46 17.50 12.32
CA VAL A 17 13.12 16.22 12.98
C VAL A 17 12.85 15.12 11.95
N PHE A 18 12.29 15.45 10.78
CA PHE A 18 11.90 14.45 9.79
C PHE A 18 13.05 14.00 8.90
N ILE A 19 13.97 14.90 8.56
CA ILE A 19 15.07 14.62 7.65
C ILE A 19 16.34 15.38 8.05
N GLU A 20 17.48 14.86 7.63
CA GLU A 20 18.76 15.54 7.73
C GLU A 20 18.88 16.66 6.68
N ASN A 21 19.65 17.72 6.99
CA ASN A 21 19.94 18.83 6.08
C ASN A 21 18.71 19.54 5.50
N GLY A 22 17.64 19.64 6.29
CA GLY A 22 16.40 20.29 5.88
C GLY A 22 16.53 21.80 5.66
N ILE A 23 16.33 22.25 4.42
CA ILE A 23 16.41 23.69 4.05
C ILE A 23 15.05 24.32 3.73
N GLY A 24 13.97 23.54 3.73
CA GLY A 24 12.64 24.01 3.37
C GLY A 24 11.65 22.87 3.18
N THR A 25 10.49 23.20 2.60
CA THR A 25 9.41 22.25 2.30
C THR A 25 9.01 22.34 0.84
N MET A 26 8.57 21.22 0.27
CA MET A 26 7.95 21.17 -1.05
C MET A 26 6.48 20.81 -0.88
N ALA A 27 5.58 21.72 -1.25
CA ALA A 27 4.14 21.49 -1.14
C ALA A 27 3.66 20.59 -2.30
N LEU A 28 2.78 19.64 -1.97
CA LEU A 28 2.06 18.80 -2.92
C LEU A 28 0.55 19.12 -2.81
N PRO A 29 -0.21 19.25 -3.92
CA PRO A 29 -1.63 19.54 -3.83
C PRO A 29 -2.35 18.45 -3.03
N LEU A 30 -3.18 18.87 -2.08
CA LEU A 30 -4.00 18.01 -1.25
C LEU A 30 -5.48 18.24 -1.56
N GLY A 31 -6.21 17.18 -1.84
CA GLY A 31 -7.66 17.23 -2.01
C GLY A 31 -8.35 16.03 -1.37
N VAL A 32 -9.67 15.96 -1.57
CA VAL A 32 -10.52 14.91 -1.00
C VAL A 32 -11.29 14.22 -2.12
N ALA A 33 -11.04 12.93 -2.30
CA ALA A 33 -11.87 12.09 -3.15
C ALA A 33 -13.16 11.69 -2.41
N THR A 34 -14.26 11.64 -3.16
CA THR A 34 -15.63 11.52 -2.63
C THR A 34 -16.32 10.25 -3.11
N ASN A 35 -17.52 10.00 -2.61
CA ASN A 35 -18.42 8.88 -2.96
C ASN A 35 -18.02 7.48 -2.47
N PHE A 36 -16.85 7.33 -1.83
CA PHE A 36 -16.44 6.04 -1.27
C PHE A 36 -17.45 5.54 -0.24
N HIS A 37 -17.99 4.35 -0.50
CA HIS A 37 -18.80 3.57 0.41
C HIS A 37 -18.07 2.26 0.66
N ILE A 38 -17.54 2.05 1.85
CA ILE A 38 -16.68 0.92 2.19
C ILE A 38 -17.27 0.22 3.41
N ASN A 39 -17.57 -1.08 3.29
CA ASN A 39 -18.17 -1.89 4.36
C ASN A 39 -19.43 -1.25 4.99
N GLY A 40 -20.27 -0.62 4.17
CA GLY A 40 -21.51 0.01 4.64
C GLY A 40 -21.34 1.43 5.18
N GLN A 41 -20.15 2.03 5.12
CA GLN A 41 -19.86 3.37 5.65
C GLN A 41 -19.35 4.32 4.57
N ASP A 42 -19.77 5.58 4.66
CA ASP A 42 -19.27 6.64 3.79
C ASP A 42 -17.95 7.18 4.32
N VAL A 43 -16.95 7.26 3.44
CA VAL A 43 -15.58 7.67 3.79
C VAL A 43 -15.12 8.77 2.85
N LEU A 44 -14.56 9.84 3.40
CA LEU A 44 -13.87 10.88 2.62
C LEU A 44 -12.38 10.56 2.57
N ILE A 45 -11.80 10.51 1.37
CA ILE A 45 -10.43 10.04 1.17
C ILE A 45 -9.50 11.23 0.88
N PRO A 46 -8.59 11.61 1.80
CA PRO A 46 -7.57 12.61 1.52
C PRO A 46 -6.53 12.04 0.55
N MET A 47 -6.16 12.80 -0.47
CA MET A 47 -5.19 12.42 -1.50
C MET A 47 -4.24 13.59 -1.79
N ALA A 48 -2.93 13.36 -1.63
CA ALA A 48 -1.88 14.34 -1.95
C ALA A 48 -1.18 13.93 -3.25
N VAL A 49 -1.39 14.68 -4.35
CA VAL A 49 -0.89 14.35 -5.69
C VAL A 49 -0.87 15.56 -6.61
N GLU A 50 0.12 15.64 -7.48
CA GLU A 50 0.28 16.70 -8.50
C GLU A 50 -0.42 16.37 -9.83
N GLU A 51 -0.60 15.07 -10.12
CA GLU A 51 -1.18 14.63 -11.38
C GLU A 51 -2.67 14.99 -11.50
N THR A 52 -2.99 15.77 -12.54
CA THR A 52 -4.37 16.17 -12.85
C THR A 52 -5.27 14.96 -13.06
N SER A 53 -6.57 15.11 -12.79
CA SER A 53 -7.61 14.09 -12.97
C SER A 53 -7.57 12.89 -12.01
N VAL A 54 -6.47 12.66 -11.28
CA VAL A 54 -6.36 11.52 -10.36
C VAL A 54 -7.48 11.48 -9.33
N LEU A 55 -7.71 12.57 -8.59
CA LEU A 55 -8.81 12.64 -7.60
C LEU A 55 -10.20 12.50 -8.24
N ALA A 56 -10.37 13.06 -9.44
CA ALA A 56 -11.64 12.99 -10.16
C ALA A 56 -11.93 11.54 -10.60
N ALA A 57 -10.92 10.84 -11.09
CA ALA A 57 -11.00 9.43 -11.45
C ALA A 57 -11.32 8.55 -10.22
N ALA A 58 -10.66 8.77 -9.08
CA ALA A 58 -10.95 8.05 -7.84
C ALA A 58 -12.40 8.26 -7.41
N SER A 59 -12.86 9.51 -7.38
CA SER A 59 -14.22 9.87 -6.99
C SER A 59 -15.29 9.31 -7.94
N HIS A 60 -14.99 9.26 -9.24
CA HIS A 60 -15.88 8.70 -10.26
C HIS A 60 -15.96 7.17 -10.16
N GLY A 61 -14.81 6.51 -9.99
CA GLY A 61 -14.76 5.06 -9.79
C GLY A 61 -15.52 4.63 -8.54
N ALA A 62 -15.37 5.39 -7.45
CA ALA A 62 -16.14 5.18 -6.23
C ALA A 62 -17.64 5.40 -6.42
N LYS A 63 -18.04 6.44 -7.18
CA LYS A 63 -19.44 6.68 -7.53
C LYS A 63 -20.07 5.51 -8.30
N LEU A 64 -19.35 4.95 -9.27
CA LEU A 64 -19.80 3.77 -10.02
C LEU A 64 -19.94 2.55 -9.12
N ALA A 65 -18.92 2.26 -8.30
CA ALA A 65 -18.97 1.14 -7.34
C ALA A 65 -20.12 1.28 -6.34
N ARG A 66 -20.44 2.51 -5.91
CA ARG A 66 -21.55 2.78 -5.00
C ARG A 66 -22.90 2.30 -5.53
N LEU A 67 -23.12 2.36 -6.85
CA LEU A 67 -24.35 1.87 -7.48
C LEU A 67 -24.51 0.34 -7.37
N GLY A 68 -23.41 -0.39 -7.18
CA GLY A 68 -23.44 -1.83 -6.89
C GLY A 68 -23.34 -2.20 -5.42
N GLY A 69 -23.40 -1.22 -4.51
CA GLY A 69 -23.29 -1.42 -3.05
C GLY A 69 -21.95 -0.98 -2.44
N GLY A 70 -21.06 -0.37 -3.22
CA GLY A 70 -19.75 0.10 -2.75
C GLY A 70 -18.67 -0.98 -2.76
N PHE A 71 -17.68 -0.81 -1.87
CA PHE A 71 -16.57 -1.72 -1.70
C PHE A 71 -16.77 -2.59 -0.46
N VAL A 72 -16.43 -3.87 -0.59
CA VAL A 72 -16.29 -4.79 0.53
C VAL A 72 -14.80 -5.05 0.73
N THR A 73 -14.30 -4.83 1.95
CA THR A 73 -12.88 -4.92 2.27
C THR A 73 -12.63 -5.85 3.46
N SER A 74 -11.42 -6.38 3.50
CA SER A 74 -10.91 -7.14 4.64
C SER A 74 -9.39 -7.09 4.65
N SER A 75 -8.78 -7.41 5.80
CA SER A 75 -7.33 -7.45 5.95
C SER A 75 -6.89 -8.61 6.84
N THR A 76 -5.64 -9.04 6.68
CA THR A 76 -5.00 -9.96 7.62
C THR A 76 -4.43 -9.20 8.80
N ALA A 77 -4.05 -9.94 9.86
CA ALA A 77 -3.31 -9.37 10.98
C ALA A 77 -2.08 -8.57 10.51
N PRO A 78 -1.69 -7.50 11.21
CA PRO A 78 -0.61 -6.60 10.80
C PRO A 78 0.78 -7.22 11.06
N ILE A 79 1.10 -8.29 10.35
CA ILE A 79 2.34 -9.06 10.51
C ILE A 79 3.41 -8.53 9.56
N GLY A 80 4.39 -7.81 10.09
CA GLY A 80 5.63 -7.50 9.39
C GLY A 80 6.65 -8.63 9.56
N THR A 81 7.60 -8.75 8.63
CA THR A 81 8.62 -9.80 8.66
C THR A 81 10.03 -9.22 8.71
N GLY A 82 10.81 -9.66 9.68
CA GLY A 82 12.26 -9.42 9.79
C GLY A 82 13.06 -10.56 9.19
N GLN A 83 14.27 -10.27 8.71
CA GLN A 83 15.22 -11.25 8.20
C GLN A 83 16.56 -11.09 8.91
N ILE A 84 17.11 -12.21 9.38
CA ILE A 84 18.47 -12.33 9.90
C ILE A 84 19.21 -13.28 8.96
N GLN A 85 20.20 -12.77 8.23
CA GLN A 85 21.06 -13.56 7.37
C GLN A 85 22.28 -14.07 8.14
N LEU A 86 22.64 -15.32 7.91
CA LEU A 86 23.82 -15.97 8.46
C LEU A 86 24.60 -16.68 7.36
N TYR A 87 25.92 -16.73 7.53
CA TYR A 87 26.85 -17.52 6.73
C TYR A 87 27.37 -18.66 7.63
N PRO A 88 26.69 -19.80 7.66
CA PRO A 88 27.00 -20.88 8.60
C PRO A 88 28.30 -21.61 8.25
N PHE A 89 28.97 -22.11 9.30
CA PHE A 89 30.16 -22.95 9.19
C PHE A 89 29.82 -24.40 9.50
N GLY A 90 30.20 -25.30 8.60
CA GLY A 90 30.00 -26.74 8.79
C GLY A 90 28.53 -27.18 8.65
N ASP A 91 28.29 -28.43 9.00
CA ASP A 91 26.96 -29.03 8.97
C ASP A 91 26.23 -28.77 10.30
N VAL A 92 25.05 -28.17 10.23
CA VAL A 92 24.29 -27.67 11.38
C VAL A 92 22.83 -28.04 11.22
N ASP A 93 22.27 -28.70 12.24
CA ASP A 93 20.84 -29.01 12.29
C ASP A 93 20.03 -27.77 12.75
N TYR A 94 19.67 -26.92 11.79
CA TYR A 94 18.94 -25.67 12.04
C TYR A 94 17.55 -25.91 12.64
N ASP A 95 16.87 -27.00 12.25
CA ASP A 95 15.55 -27.35 12.77
C ASP A 95 15.62 -27.69 14.24
N LYS A 96 16.59 -28.54 14.63
CA LYS A 96 16.79 -28.88 16.04
C LYS A 96 17.09 -27.64 16.87
N ILE A 97 18.04 -26.81 16.44
CA ILE A 97 18.45 -25.61 17.18
C ILE A 97 17.27 -24.64 17.35
N LEU A 98 16.54 -24.33 16.26
CA LEU A 98 15.44 -23.38 16.34
C LEU A 98 14.25 -23.93 17.12
N ASN A 99 13.99 -25.24 17.10
CA ASN A 99 12.94 -25.85 17.92
C ASN A 99 13.30 -25.84 19.41
N ASP A 100 14.53 -26.25 19.76
CA ASP A 100 14.99 -26.33 21.15
C ASP A 100 15.04 -24.93 21.81
N HIS A 101 15.38 -23.90 21.04
CA HIS A 101 15.53 -22.52 21.54
C HIS A 101 14.38 -21.59 21.16
N LYS A 102 13.28 -22.09 20.58
CA LYS A 102 12.18 -21.24 20.08
C LYS A 102 11.57 -20.35 21.15
N ALA A 103 11.26 -20.93 22.31
CA ALA A 103 10.63 -20.22 23.42
C ALA A 103 11.56 -19.13 23.95
N GLU A 104 12.84 -19.47 24.18
CA GLU A 104 13.89 -18.53 24.60
C GLU A 104 14.04 -17.36 23.62
N LEU A 105 14.09 -17.63 22.31
CA LEU A 105 14.19 -16.58 21.28
C LEU A 105 12.94 -15.68 21.27
N ILE A 106 11.74 -16.23 21.44
CA ILE A 106 10.51 -15.43 21.52
C ILE A 106 10.54 -14.53 22.77
N GLU A 107 10.91 -15.07 23.92
CA GLU A 107 11.06 -14.30 25.17
C GLU A 107 12.09 -13.17 25.01
N LEU A 108 13.24 -13.47 24.40
CA LEU A 108 14.27 -12.48 24.14
C LEU A 108 13.78 -11.36 23.21
N ALA A 109 13.02 -11.69 22.16
CA ALA A 109 12.42 -10.71 21.26
C ALA A 109 11.38 -9.82 21.95
N HIS A 110 10.68 -10.36 22.94
CA HIS A 110 9.64 -9.68 23.71
C HIS A 110 10.21 -8.79 24.81
N ASP A 111 11.42 -9.08 25.29
CA ASP A 111 12.09 -8.25 26.28
C ASP A 111 12.39 -6.83 25.71
N GLY A 112 12.01 -5.81 26.47
CA GLY A 112 11.97 -4.40 26.04
C GLY A 112 10.74 -3.99 25.22
N GLN A 113 9.84 -4.92 24.84
CA GLN A 113 8.67 -4.66 24.00
C GLN A 113 7.34 -4.67 24.75
N GLN A 114 7.34 -4.42 26.06
CA GLN A 114 6.17 -4.55 26.94
C GLN A 114 4.93 -3.80 26.43
N ARG A 115 5.11 -2.56 25.94
CA ARG A 115 3.99 -1.77 25.38
C ARG A 115 3.32 -2.44 24.17
N LEU A 116 4.09 -3.13 23.33
CA LEU A 116 3.58 -3.85 22.17
C LEU A 116 2.78 -5.08 22.64
N LEU A 117 3.32 -5.82 23.60
CA LEU A 117 2.68 -7.02 24.17
C LEU A 117 1.37 -6.70 24.88
N THR A 118 1.31 -5.61 25.65
CA THR A 118 0.06 -5.17 26.31
C THR A 118 -1.04 -4.83 25.29
N ARG A 119 -0.68 -4.39 24.08
CA ARG A 119 -1.63 -4.15 22.97
C ARG A 119 -1.95 -5.43 22.19
N GLY A 120 -1.44 -6.56 22.66
CA GLY A 120 -1.60 -7.86 22.07
C GLY A 120 -0.69 -8.11 20.88
N GLY A 121 0.34 -7.30 20.61
CA GLY A 121 1.30 -7.47 19.50
C GLY A 121 2.42 -8.47 19.80
N GLY A 122 3.55 -8.35 19.09
CA GLY A 122 4.79 -9.11 19.36
C GLY A 122 5.06 -10.23 18.35
N VAL A 123 6.13 -10.99 18.58
CA VAL A 123 6.54 -12.12 17.71
C VAL A 123 5.44 -13.18 17.63
N ARG A 124 5.19 -13.68 16.42
CA ARG A 124 4.22 -14.73 16.09
C ARG A 124 4.85 -16.00 15.55
N GLY A 125 5.99 -15.85 14.88
CA GLY A 125 6.64 -16.96 14.21
C GLY A 125 8.12 -16.70 14.05
N ILE A 126 8.89 -17.78 14.15
CA ILE A 126 10.29 -17.85 13.76
C ILE A 126 10.38 -19.04 12.83
N ARG A 127 10.90 -18.82 11.63
CA ARG A 127 11.11 -19.85 10.60
C ARG A 127 12.43 -19.59 9.90
N TRP A 128 12.97 -20.57 9.20
CA TRP A 128 14.23 -20.41 8.48
C TRP A 128 14.13 -20.92 7.05
N ARG A 129 15.07 -20.49 6.21
CA ARG A 129 15.30 -21.02 4.87
C ARG A 129 16.79 -21.01 4.59
N TYR A 130 17.34 -22.14 4.15
CA TYR A 130 18.67 -22.16 3.56
C TYR A 130 18.54 -21.84 2.07
N ILE A 131 19.41 -20.94 1.58
CA ILE A 131 19.41 -20.48 0.19
C ILE A 131 20.71 -20.97 -0.45
N GLU A 132 20.61 -22.13 -1.12
CA GLU A 132 21.75 -22.82 -1.75
C GLU A 132 22.62 -21.92 -2.63
N PRO A 133 22.07 -21.09 -3.56
CA PRO A 133 22.91 -20.26 -4.42
C PRO A 133 23.75 -19.21 -3.68
N MET A 134 23.40 -18.89 -2.44
CA MET A 134 24.12 -17.95 -1.58
C MET A 134 24.88 -18.64 -0.44
N ALA A 135 24.78 -19.97 -0.32
CA ALA A 135 25.26 -20.75 0.83
C ALA A 135 24.92 -20.09 2.18
N SER A 136 23.71 -19.52 2.29
CA SER A 136 23.31 -18.65 3.40
C SER A 136 22.03 -19.16 4.06
N LEU A 137 21.99 -19.08 5.38
CA LEU A 137 20.78 -19.29 6.17
C LEU A 137 20.06 -17.95 6.37
N VAL A 138 18.75 -17.91 6.17
CA VAL A 138 17.92 -16.75 6.50
C VAL A 138 16.87 -17.17 7.53
N ILE A 139 16.94 -16.55 8.71
CA ILE A 139 15.90 -16.67 9.73
C ILE A 139 14.90 -15.53 9.53
N TYR A 140 13.62 -15.88 9.42
CA TYR A 140 12.51 -14.96 9.30
C TYR A 140 11.79 -14.85 10.64
N ILE A 141 11.54 -13.61 11.08
CA ILE A 141 10.83 -13.29 12.31
C ILE A 141 9.53 -12.57 11.96
N ASP A 142 8.40 -13.23 12.18
CA ASP A 142 7.08 -12.64 11.97
C ASP A 142 6.67 -11.87 13.23
N VAL A 143 6.39 -10.58 13.09
CA VAL A 143 6.05 -9.69 14.20
C VAL A 143 4.72 -9.01 13.93
N ASP A 144 3.79 -9.14 14.87
CA ASP A 144 2.56 -8.36 14.90
C ASP A 144 2.86 -6.96 15.43
N THR A 145 2.83 -5.97 14.53
CA THR A 145 3.24 -4.59 14.80
C THR A 145 2.08 -3.67 15.16
N ARG A 146 0.86 -4.22 15.25
CA ARG A 146 -0.37 -3.50 15.57
C ARG A 146 -0.55 -2.30 14.61
N ASP A 147 -0.69 -1.10 15.16
CA ASP A 147 -0.95 0.11 14.39
C ASP A 147 0.30 0.78 13.80
N ALA A 148 1.49 0.25 14.06
CA ALA A 148 2.72 0.74 13.46
C ALA A 148 2.96 0.08 12.09
N MET A 149 3.68 0.77 11.21
CA MET A 149 4.28 0.13 10.03
C MET A 149 5.29 -0.95 10.48
N GLY A 150 6.17 -0.57 11.43
CA GLY A 150 6.93 -1.51 12.25
C GLY A 150 8.39 -1.74 11.85
N ALA A 151 8.93 -1.00 10.87
CA ALA A 151 10.32 -1.15 10.43
C ALA A 151 11.34 -1.09 11.57
N ASN A 152 11.38 0.00 12.35
CA ASN A 152 12.33 0.16 13.45
C ASN A 152 12.18 -0.90 14.55
N LEU A 153 10.93 -1.29 14.84
CA LEU A 153 10.62 -2.34 15.82
C LEU A 153 11.18 -3.69 15.35
N ILE A 154 10.91 -4.07 14.11
CA ILE A 154 11.35 -5.35 13.53
C ILE A 154 12.88 -5.38 13.46
N ASN A 155 13.52 -4.30 13.02
CA ASN A 155 14.98 -4.22 12.96
C ASN A 155 15.61 -4.38 14.35
N THR A 156 15.06 -3.68 15.36
CA THR A 156 15.53 -3.81 16.77
C THR A 156 15.40 -5.26 17.27
N ILE A 157 14.28 -5.93 16.97
CA ILE A 157 14.10 -7.35 17.31
C ILE A 157 15.14 -8.21 16.58
N CYS A 158 15.37 -7.99 15.29
CA CYS A 158 16.34 -8.77 14.51
C CYS A 158 17.76 -8.59 15.03
N GLU A 159 18.18 -7.36 15.33
CA GLU A 159 19.47 -7.06 15.94
C GLU A 159 19.64 -7.77 17.28
N LYS A 160 18.61 -7.72 18.13
CA LYS A 160 18.64 -8.37 19.44
C LYS A 160 18.77 -9.89 19.33
N LEU A 161 17.94 -10.50 18.51
CA LEU A 161 17.96 -11.95 18.28
C LEU A 161 19.27 -12.41 17.63
N SER A 162 19.86 -11.59 16.76
CA SER A 162 21.10 -11.94 16.06
C SER A 162 22.26 -12.25 17.00
N LYS A 163 22.32 -11.58 18.16
CA LYS A 163 23.35 -11.84 19.17
C LYS A 163 23.24 -13.25 19.73
N ARG A 164 22.02 -13.68 20.06
CA ARG A 164 21.79 -15.02 20.61
C ARG A 164 21.93 -16.10 19.54
N VAL A 165 21.44 -15.84 18.34
CA VAL A 165 21.57 -16.76 17.20
C VAL A 165 23.04 -17.04 16.86
N ALA A 166 23.93 -16.05 16.94
CA ALA A 166 25.36 -16.23 16.70
C ALA A 166 26.06 -17.15 17.73
N GLU A 167 25.50 -17.30 18.93
CA GLU A 167 25.99 -18.23 19.95
C GLU A 167 25.49 -19.66 19.72
N LEU A 168 24.31 -19.80 19.09
CA LEU A 168 23.66 -21.08 18.82
C LEU A 168 24.15 -21.72 17.53
N ILE A 169 24.47 -20.92 16.52
CA ILE A 169 24.87 -21.36 15.19
C ILE A 169 26.28 -20.83 14.92
N PRO A 170 27.29 -21.69 14.71
CA PRO A 170 28.61 -21.26 14.23
C PRO A 170 28.45 -20.60 12.86
N CYS A 171 28.59 -19.27 12.81
CA CYS A 171 28.39 -18.52 11.58
C CYS A 171 29.06 -17.15 11.62
N GLU A 172 29.20 -16.56 10.44
CA GLU A 172 29.29 -15.11 10.29
C GLU A 172 27.90 -14.50 10.14
N MET A 173 27.69 -13.33 10.75
CA MET A 173 26.38 -12.68 10.73
C MET A 173 26.27 -11.68 9.58
N GLY A 174 25.27 -11.86 8.73
CA GLY A 174 24.90 -10.93 7.66
C GLY A 174 23.90 -9.85 8.11
N LEU A 175 22.99 -9.48 7.20
CA LEU A 175 21.98 -8.43 7.40
C LEU A 175 20.95 -8.79 8.49
N ARG A 176 20.45 -7.76 9.19
CA ARG A 176 19.32 -7.84 10.15
C ARG A 176 18.33 -6.73 9.84
N ILE A 177 17.35 -7.04 9.00
CA ILE A 177 16.51 -6.00 8.40
C ILE A 177 15.13 -6.54 8.09
N LEU A 178 14.09 -5.69 8.15
CA LEU A 178 12.78 -6.04 7.62
C LEU A 178 12.82 -6.35 6.11
N THR A 179 11.83 -7.10 5.64
CA THR A 179 11.48 -7.14 4.21
C THR A 179 10.29 -6.23 3.93
N ASN A 180 10.32 -5.51 2.81
CA ASN A 180 9.16 -4.73 2.33
C ASN A 180 8.14 -5.60 1.59
N LEU A 181 8.48 -6.83 1.20
CA LEU A 181 7.50 -7.82 0.74
C LEU A 181 6.72 -8.36 1.95
N CYS A 182 5.76 -7.57 2.43
CA CYS A 182 4.93 -7.88 3.59
C CYS A 182 3.75 -8.79 3.24
N ASP A 183 4.03 -9.96 2.67
CA ASP A 183 3.04 -10.92 2.15
C ASP A 183 2.11 -11.54 3.22
N LYS A 184 2.35 -11.26 4.50
CA LYS A 184 1.48 -11.63 5.64
C LYS A 184 0.61 -10.48 6.15
N ARG A 185 0.77 -9.28 5.61
CA ARG A 185 0.02 -8.07 5.96
C ARG A 185 -0.72 -7.58 4.72
N MET A 186 -1.78 -8.31 4.38
CA MET A 186 -2.55 -8.15 3.15
C MET A 186 -3.82 -7.36 3.43
N ALA A 187 -4.19 -6.50 2.49
CA ALA A 187 -5.51 -5.88 2.44
C ALA A 187 -6.18 -6.24 1.11
N LYS A 188 -7.50 -6.42 1.15
CA LYS A 188 -8.33 -6.82 0.02
C LYS A 188 -9.48 -5.85 -0.15
N ALA A 189 -9.84 -5.57 -1.39
CA ALA A 189 -11.11 -4.94 -1.74
C ALA A 189 -11.78 -5.67 -2.90
N ARG A 190 -13.12 -5.65 -2.88
CA ARG A 190 -13.97 -6.11 -3.97
C ARG A 190 -15.08 -5.10 -4.21
N CYS A 191 -15.45 -4.89 -5.46
CA CYS A 191 -16.66 -4.16 -5.82
C CYS A 191 -17.43 -4.89 -6.94
N ARG A 192 -18.73 -4.58 -7.01
CA ARG A 192 -19.60 -4.91 -8.15
C ARG A 192 -20.05 -3.60 -8.77
N ILE A 193 -20.10 -3.54 -10.09
CA ILE A 193 -20.62 -2.40 -10.84
C ILE A 193 -21.75 -2.93 -11.73
N PRO A 194 -23.01 -2.48 -11.51
CA PRO A 194 -24.11 -2.80 -12.40
C PRO A 194 -23.76 -2.37 -13.82
N LYS A 195 -23.93 -3.25 -14.80
CA LYS A 195 -23.59 -2.94 -16.20
C LYS A 195 -24.31 -1.69 -16.72
N GLU A 196 -25.55 -1.44 -16.27
CA GLU A 196 -26.32 -0.25 -16.65
C GLU A 196 -25.64 1.06 -16.22
N ALA A 197 -24.88 1.03 -15.12
CA ALA A 197 -24.11 2.18 -14.64
C ALA A 197 -22.88 2.49 -15.52
N LEU A 198 -22.43 1.54 -16.33
CA LEU A 198 -21.26 1.69 -17.21
C LEU A 198 -21.62 2.21 -18.60
N ALA A 199 -22.90 2.14 -18.98
CA ALA A 199 -23.39 2.59 -20.27
C ALA A 199 -23.06 4.08 -20.53
N ASN A 200 -22.80 4.41 -21.78
CA ASN A 200 -22.59 5.79 -22.22
C ASN A 200 -23.20 6.01 -23.61
N ASN A 201 -23.00 7.20 -24.18
CA ASN A 201 -23.60 7.56 -25.48
C ASN A 201 -23.06 6.73 -26.67
N GLN A 202 -21.98 5.98 -26.49
CA GLN A 202 -21.31 5.23 -27.56
C GLN A 202 -21.46 3.71 -27.40
N PHE A 203 -21.55 3.21 -26.17
CA PHE A 203 -21.55 1.78 -25.85
C PHE A 203 -22.60 1.46 -24.80
N SER A 204 -23.27 0.32 -24.98
CA SER A 204 -24.10 -0.30 -23.94
C SER A 204 -23.28 -0.68 -22.71
N GLY A 205 -23.96 -0.92 -21.59
CA GLY A 205 -23.32 -1.35 -20.36
C GLY A 205 -22.52 -2.64 -20.55
N GLU A 206 -23.13 -3.63 -21.18
CA GLU A 206 -22.53 -4.93 -21.50
C GLU A 206 -21.27 -4.80 -22.35
N GLU A 207 -21.27 -3.91 -23.36
CA GLU A 207 -20.10 -3.67 -24.19
C GLU A 207 -18.95 -3.04 -23.38
N VAL A 208 -19.25 -2.11 -22.48
CA VAL A 208 -18.23 -1.50 -21.61
C VAL A 208 -17.66 -2.53 -20.63
N VAL A 209 -18.49 -3.40 -20.05
CA VAL A 209 -18.03 -4.53 -19.20
C VAL A 209 -17.05 -5.39 -19.98
N GLU A 210 -17.41 -5.84 -21.18
CA GLU A 210 -16.57 -6.71 -21.99
C GLU A 210 -15.24 -6.03 -22.32
N ARG A 211 -15.27 -4.74 -22.72
CA ARG A 211 -14.05 -3.98 -23.02
C ARG A 211 -13.15 -3.80 -21.80
N ILE A 212 -13.70 -3.61 -20.61
CA ILE A 212 -12.90 -3.55 -19.36
C ILE A 212 -12.25 -4.91 -19.09
N VAL A 213 -12.99 -6.02 -19.25
CA VAL A 213 -12.44 -7.37 -19.10
C VAL A 213 -11.32 -7.61 -20.13
N GLN A 214 -11.50 -7.23 -21.39
CA GLN A 214 -10.45 -7.33 -22.41
C GLN A 214 -9.22 -6.47 -22.08
N ALA A 215 -9.41 -5.25 -21.56
CA ALA A 215 -8.31 -4.39 -21.13
C ALA A 215 -7.53 -4.97 -19.93
N TYR A 216 -8.22 -5.65 -19.01
CA TYR A 216 -7.60 -6.43 -17.94
C TYR A 216 -6.84 -7.64 -18.50
N LEU A 217 -7.43 -8.43 -19.41
CA LEU A 217 -6.76 -9.58 -20.01
C LEU A 217 -5.49 -9.16 -20.77
N PHE A 218 -5.52 -8.01 -21.44
CA PHE A 218 -4.30 -7.45 -22.03
C PHE A 218 -3.22 -7.20 -20.97
N ALA A 219 -3.58 -6.63 -19.81
CA ALA A 219 -2.64 -6.46 -18.71
C ALA A 219 -2.16 -7.79 -18.10
N ALA A 220 -3.01 -8.83 -18.07
CA ALA A 220 -2.67 -10.15 -17.54
C ALA A 220 -1.71 -10.93 -18.46
N HIS A 221 -1.67 -10.61 -19.75
CA HIS A 221 -0.88 -11.34 -20.75
C HIS A 221 0.24 -10.53 -21.40
N ASP A 222 0.41 -9.25 -21.03
CA ASP A 222 1.53 -8.42 -21.47
C ASP A 222 2.10 -7.59 -20.31
N VAL A 223 3.37 -7.85 -19.98
CA VAL A 223 4.11 -7.14 -18.92
C VAL A 223 4.19 -5.62 -19.16
N TYR A 224 4.27 -5.17 -20.41
CA TYR A 224 4.28 -3.74 -20.74
C TYR A 224 2.95 -3.09 -20.35
N ARG A 225 1.85 -3.80 -20.58
CA ARG A 225 0.53 -3.34 -20.16
C ARG A 225 0.33 -3.47 -18.65
N ALA A 226 0.78 -4.56 -18.04
CA ALA A 226 0.73 -4.77 -16.58
C ALA A 226 1.40 -3.62 -15.81
N ALA A 227 2.56 -3.15 -16.28
CA ALA A 227 3.28 -2.03 -15.66
C ALA A 227 2.41 -0.76 -15.63
N THR A 228 1.78 -0.41 -16.75
CA THR A 228 0.90 0.77 -16.86
C THR A 228 -0.40 0.59 -16.09
N HIS A 229 -0.94 -0.63 -16.07
CA HIS A 229 -2.13 -0.98 -15.29
C HIS A 229 -1.90 -0.77 -13.79
N ASN A 230 -0.75 -1.25 -13.29
CA ASN A 230 -0.36 -1.13 -11.88
C ASN A 230 -0.02 0.31 -11.52
N LYS A 231 0.68 1.06 -12.39
CA LYS A 231 0.86 2.52 -12.22
C LYS A 231 -0.49 3.23 -12.00
N GLY A 232 -1.51 2.86 -12.77
CA GLY A 232 -2.86 3.40 -12.60
C GLY A 232 -3.50 3.09 -11.24
N VAL A 233 -3.21 1.93 -10.65
CA VAL A 233 -3.62 1.59 -9.27
C VAL A 233 -2.87 2.46 -8.26
N MET A 234 -1.55 2.61 -8.45
CA MET A 234 -0.68 3.36 -7.53
C MET A 234 -0.96 4.86 -7.55
N ASN A 235 -1.43 5.42 -8.68
CA ASN A 235 -2.01 6.76 -8.73
C ASN A 235 -3.15 6.98 -7.72
N GLY A 236 -3.85 5.92 -7.29
CA GLY A 236 -4.87 6.00 -6.24
C GLY A 236 -4.29 5.76 -4.85
N ILE A 237 -3.39 4.78 -4.72
CA ILE A 237 -2.82 4.35 -3.44
C ILE A 237 -1.87 5.42 -2.87
N ASP A 238 -0.82 5.77 -3.61
CA ASP A 238 0.26 6.63 -3.13
C ASP A 238 -0.22 7.98 -2.59
N PRO A 239 -1.19 8.66 -3.23
CA PRO A 239 -1.68 9.92 -2.69
C PRO A 239 -2.30 9.82 -1.30
N VAL A 240 -2.94 8.69 -0.97
CA VAL A 240 -3.49 8.45 0.37
C VAL A 240 -2.36 8.12 1.34
N VAL A 241 -1.37 7.35 0.90
CA VAL A 241 -0.17 7.01 1.69
C VAL A 241 0.59 8.27 2.07
N ILE A 242 0.83 9.17 1.11
CA ILE A 242 1.47 10.48 1.33
C ILE A 242 0.61 11.36 2.24
N ALA A 243 -0.69 11.50 1.96
CA ALA A 243 -1.58 12.35 2.73
C ALA A 243 -1.70 11.92 4.20
N THR A 244 -1.46 10.64 4.51
CA THR A 244 -1.49 10.08 5.87
C THR A 244 -0.10 9.95 6.51
N GLY A 245 0.95 10.47 5.86
CA GLY A 245 2.32 10.50 6.40
C GLY A 245 3.00 9.13 6.45
N ASN A 246 2.59 8.20 5.59
CA ASN A 246 3.16 6.86 5.46
C ASN A 246 4.26 6.80 4.38
N ASP A 247 5.06 5.73 4.40
CA ASP A 247 6.12 5.51 3.42
C ASP A 247 5.57 4.88 2.14
N TRP A 248 5.40 5.67 1.08
CA TRP A 248 4.93 5.18 -0.21
C TRP A 248 5.93 4.26 -0.92
N ARG A 249 7.24 4.38 -0.66
CA ARG A 249 8.25 3.50 -1.28
C ARG A 249 8.14 2.09 -0.73
N ALA A 250 7.85 1.95 0.56
CA ALA A 250 7.61 0.64 1.18
C ALA A 250 6.35 -0.03 0.60
N VAL A 251 5.28 0.74 0.39
CA VAL A 251 4.04 0.26 -0.23
C VAL A 251 4.26 -0.14 -1.69
N GLU A 252 4.88 0.72 -2.49
CA GLU A 252 5.23 0.46 -3.89
C GLU A 252 6.09 -0.80 -4.05
N ALA A 253 7.18 -0.89 -3.28
CA ALA A 253 8.08 -2.04 -3.33
C ALA A 253 7.35 -3.34 -2.98
N GLY A 254 6.53 -3.34 -1.93
CA GLY A 254 5.73 -4.50 -1.54
C GLY A 254 4.70 -4.88 -2.61
N ALA A 255 3.93 -3.92 -3.11
CA ALA A 255 2.87 -4.16 -4.07
C ALA A 255 3.41 -4.68 -5.41
N HIS A 256 4.45 -4.05 -5.95
CA HIS A 256 5.09 -4.49 -7.19
C HIS A 256 5.81 -5.83 -7.04
N ALA A 257 6.52 -6.08 -5.94
CA ALA A 257 7.17 -7.38 -5.70
C ALA A 257 6.12 -8.51 -5.54
N TYR A 258 4.97 -8.23 -4.91
CA TYR A 258 3.89 -9.19 -4.79
C TYR A 258 3.32 -9.58 -6.17
N CYS A 259 3.30 -8.64 -7.12
CA CYS A 259 2.83 -8.89 -8.49
C CYS A 259 3.73 -9.81 -9.31
N CYS A 260 5.01 -10.02 -8.94
CA CYS A 260 5.92 -10.93 -9.64
C CYS A 260 6.29 -12.19 -8.86
N ARG A 261 5.64 -12.46 -7.72
CA ARG A 261 5.97 -13.58 -6.82
C ARG A 261 5.85 -14.98 -7.45
N THR A 262 5.13 -15.11 -8.56
CA THR A 262 4.93 -16.38 -9.29
C THR A 262 5.86 -16.54 -10.49
N GLY A 263 6.83 -15.63 -10.68
CA GLY A 263 7.82 -15.68 -11.76
C GLY A 263 7.50 -14.77 -12.96
N GLU A 264 6.27 -14.28 -13.08
CA GLU A 264 5.85 -13.31 -14.09
C GLU A 264 5.19 -12.12 -13.41
N TYR A 265 5.40 -10.91 -13.94
CA TYR A 265 4.82 -9.69 -13.39
C TYR A 265 3.37 -9.53 -13.86
N GLN A 266 2.44 -9.52 -12.90
CA GLN A 266 1.00 -9.57 -13.12
C GLN A 266 0.28 -8.25 -12.73
N PRO A 267 -0.94 -8.00 -13.21
CA PRO A 267 -1.75 -6.86 -12.76
C PRO A 267 -2.16 -7.01 -11.28
N MET A 268 -2.21 -5.88 -10.56
CA MET A 268 -2.62 -5.79 -9.14
C MET A 268 -4.10 -6.10 -8.92
N THR A 269 -4.92 -5.97 -9.96
CA THR A 269 -6.38 -6.16 -9.89
C THR A 269 -6.83 -7.20 -10.90
N THR A 270 -7.96 -7.85 -10.59
CA THR A 270 -8.66 -8.74 -11.50
C THR A 270 -10.04 -8.20 -11.81
N TRP A 271 -10.45 -8.31 -13.08
CA TRP A 271 -11.76 -7.87 -13.55
C TRP A 271 -12.45 -9.00 -14.30
N LYS A 272 -13.69 -9.32 -13.89
CA LYS A 272 -14.49 -10.38 -14.49
C LYS A 272 -15.96 -9.98 -14.57
N LYS A 273 -16.70 -10.66 -15.44
CA LYS A 273 -18.16 -10.54 -15.55
C LYS A 273 -18.81 -11.62 -14.67
N ASP A 274 -19.85 -11.27 -13.92
CA ASP A 274 -20.64 -12.25 -13.17
C ASP A 274 -21.79 -12.85 -14.01
N GLU A 275 -22.58 -13.74 -13.39
CA GLU A 275 -23.69 -14.44 -14.03
C GLU A 275 -24.83 -13.51 -14.48
N HIS A 276 -24.93 -12.30 -13.92
CA HIS A 276 -25.92 -11.29 -14.28
C HIS A 276 -25.41 -10.31 -15.35
N GLY A 277 -24.14 -10.43 -15.71
CA GLY A 277 -23.47 -9.54 -16.65
C GLY A 277 -22.86 -8.29 -16.01
N ASP A 278 -22.85 -8.20 -14.67
CA ASP A 278 -22.24 -7.09 -13.94
C ASP A 278 -20.71 -7.26 -13.89
N LEU A 279 -20.01 -6.15 -13.72
CA LEU A 279 -18.55 -6.15 -13.59
C LEU A 279 -18.15 -6.34 -12.13
N ILE A 280 -17.26 -7.32 -11.89
CA ILE A 280 -16.65 -7.58 -10.59
C ILE A 280 -15.17 -7.23 -10.64
N GLY A 281 -14.75 -6.35 -9.73
CA GLY A 281 -13.35 -5.98 -9.53
C GLY A 281 -12.85 -6.48 -8.18
N GLU A 282 -11.63 -7.02 -8.15
CA GLU A 282 -10.96 -7.51 -6.94
C GLU A 282 -9.49 -7.02 -6.92
N ILE A 283 -8.98 -6.71 -5.73
CA ILE A 283 -7.59 -6.34 -5.46
C ILE A 283 -7.13 -7.00 -4.15
N GLU A 284 -5.89 -7.48 -4.12
CA GLU A 284 -5.25 -7.99 -2.91
C GLU A 284 -3.76 -7.66 -2.94
N LEU A 285 -3.30 -6.81 -2.01
CA LEU A 285 -1.93 -6.31 -1.98
C LEU A 285 -1.37 -6.25 -0.55
N PRO A 286 -0.04 -6.40 -0.39
CA PRO A 286 0.61 -6.15 0.89
C PRO A 286 0.57 -4.66 1.21
N MET A 287 0.09 -4.30 2.40
CA MET A 287 -0.11 -2.91 2.81
C MET A 287 0.51 -2.64 4.18
N ALA A 288 1.80 -2.28 4.14
CA ALA A 288 2.60 -1.95 5.33
C ALA A 288 2.39 -0.49 5.76
N LEU A 289 1.18 -0.17 6.20
CA LEU A 289 0.80 1.17 6.69
C LEU A 289 0.81 1.23 8.22
N GLY A 290 0.92 2.45 8.75
CA GLY A 290 0.77 2.73 10.17
C GLY A 290 -0.13 3.94 10.41
N THR A 291 -0.74 3.98 11.58
CA THR A 291 -1.46 5.15 12.12
C THR A 291 -0.81 5.69 13.39
N VAL A 292 0.29 5.05 13.83
CA VAL A 292 1.18 5.53 14.89
C VAL A 292 2.64 5.47 14.46
N GLY A 293 3.45 6.37 15.03
CA GLY A 293 4.90 6.39 14.87
C GLY A 293 5.38 7.21 13.66
N GLY A 294 6.57 7.79 13.81
CA GLY A 294 7.19 8.61 12.77
C GLY A 294 6.33 9.81 12.35
N VAL A 295 6.33 10.07 11.04
CA VAL A 295 5.66 11.22 10.43
C VAL A 295 4.15 11.19 10.65
N THR A 296 3.52 10.02 10.68
CA THR A 296 2.06 9.86 10.88
C THR A 296 1.54 10.58 12.14
N THR A 297 2.34 10.61 13.20
CA THR A 297 1.99 11.23 14.49
C THR A 297 2.51 12.65 14.68
N LEU A 298 3.44 13.12 13.84
CA LEU A 298 4.10 14.40 14.03
C LEU A 298 3.68 15.43 12.97
N HIS A 299 3.35 14.99 11.77
CA HIS A 299 2.97 15.87 10.68
C HIS A 299 1.51 16.34 10.85
N PRO A 300 1.24 17.65 11.00
CA PRO A 300 -0.11 18.16 11.30
C PRO A 300 -1.15 17.78 10.23
N THR A 301 -0.78 17.89 8.95
CA THR A 301 -1.63 17.46 7.83
C THR A 301 -1.90 15.96 7.84
N ALA A 302 -0.90 15.11 8.09
CA ALA A 302 -1.11 13.66 8.21
C ALA A 302 -2.09 13.30 9.32
N GLN A 303 -1.96 13.93 10.50
CA GLN A 303 -2.91 13.76 11.59
C GLN A 303 -4.32 14.22 11.22
N ALA A 304 -4.44 15.34 10.50
CA ALA A 304 -5.73 15.84 10.03
C ALA A 304 -6.36 14.88 9.00
N SER A 305 -5.57 14.32 8.09
CA SER A 305 -6.00 13.30 7.12
C SER A 305 -6.50 12.03 7.81
N LEU A 306 -5.76 11.52 8.81
CA LEU A 306 -6.21 10.37 9.61
C LEU A 306 -7.51 10.67 10.36
N LYS A 307 -7.68 11.89 10.88
CA LYS A 307 -8.94 12.32 11.51
C LYS A 307 -10.10 12.41 10.51
N LEU A 308 -9.85 12.92 9.30
CA LEU A 308 -10.84 12.97 8.21
C LEU A 308 -11.32 11.56 7.83
N LEU A 309 -10.41 10.58 7.86
CA LEU A 309 -10.70 9.15 7.65
C LEU A 309 -11.42 8.46 8.83
N GLY A 310 -11.74 9.19 9.91
CA GLY A 310 -12.40 8.62 11.09
C GLY A 310 -11.45 7.98 12.09
N SER A 311 -10.15 8.31 12.06
CA SER A 311 -9.10 7.77 12.93
C SER A 311 -9.02 6.23 12.89
N PRO A 312 -8.79 5.64 11.69
CA PRO A 312 -8.73 4.19 11.54
C PRO A 312 -7.53 3.59 12.30
N ASN A 313 -7.62 2.30 12.58
CA ASN A 313 -6.43 1.50 12.91
C ASN A 313 -5.65 1.18 11.61
N ALA A 314 -4.44 0.61 11.71
CA ALA A 314 -3.63 0.40 10.50
C ALA A 314 -4.25 -0.56 9.48
N GLN A 315 -4.99 -1.57 9.94
CA GLN A 315 -5.71 -2.52 9.08
C GLN A 315 -6.81 -1.83 8.27
N LEU A 316 -7.65 -1.04 8.94
CA LEU A 316 -8.75 -0.30 8.31
C LEU A 316 -8.21 0.78 7.35
N LEU A 317 -7.09 1.43 7.68
CA LEU A 317 -6.42 2.32 6.73
C LEU A 317 -5.98 1.57 5.47
N SER A 318 -5.35 0.40 5.62
CA SER A 318 -4.94 -0.45 4.49
C SER A 318 -6.12 -0.86 3.62
N GLU A 319 -7.26 -1.19 4.23
CA GLU A 319 -8.51 -1.50 3.52
C GLU A 319 -9.04 -0.33 2.70
N PHE A 320 -9.04 0.88 3.26
CA PHE A 320 -9.40 2.09 2.53
C PHE A 320 -8.46 2.32 1.33
N VAL A 321 -7.16 2.17 1.54
CA VAL A 321 -6.15 2.39 0.50
C VAL A 321 -6.31 1.44 -0.68
N VAL A 322 -6.52 0.13 -0.45
CA VAL A 322 -6.72 -0.81 -1.57
C VAL A 322 -8.06 -0.58 -2.29
N ALA A 323 -9.11 -0.14 -1.59
CA ALA A 323 -10.37 0.25 -2.23
C ALA A 323 -10.18 1.46 -3.17
N VAL A 324 -9.36 2.43 -2.77
CA VAL A 324 -8.99 3.59 -3.60
C VAL A 324 -8.20 3.14 -4.83
N GLY A 325 -7.22 2.24 -4.67
CA GLY A 325 -6.48 1.66 -5.79
C GLY A 325 -7.39 0.95 -6.80
N LEU A 326 -8.35 0.17 -6.33
CA LEU A 326 -9.34 -0.50 -7.18
C LEU A 326 -10.26 0.50 -7.91
N ALA A 327 -10.73 1.53 -7.21
CA ALA A 327 -11.54 2.60 -7.81
C ALA A 327 -10.78 3.37 -8.89
N GLN A 328 -9.51 3.67 -8.64
CA GLN A 328 -8.65 4.35 -9.59
C GLN A 328 -8.44 3.53 -10.86
N ASN A 329 -8.18 2.23 -10.69
CA ASN A 329 -8.02 1.31 -11.81
C ASN A 329 -9.29 1.14 -12.63
N LEU A 330 -10.47 1.05 -11.99
CA LEU A 330 -11.76 1.02 -12.69
C LEU A 330 -11.92 2.22 -13.64
N SER A 331 -11.67 3.42 -13.13
CA SER A 331 -11.80 4.66 -13.92
C SER A 331 -10.81 4.69 -15.08
N ALA A 332 -9.57 4.25 -14.87
CA ALA A 332 -8.55 4.18 -15.91
C ALA A 332 -8.94 3.18 -17.02
N LEU A 333 -9.38 1.98 -16.65
CA LEU A 333 -9.82 0.96 -17.61
C LEU A 333 -11.06 1.42 -18.37
N ARG A 334 -12.05 2.01 -17.70
CA ARG A 334 -13.25 2.55 -18.35
C ARG A 334 -12.89 3.61 -19.37
N ALA A 335 -12.05 4.59 -19.01
CA ALA A 335 -11.65 5.66 -19.93
C ALA A 335 -10.93 5.13 -21.20
N LEU A 336 -10.04 4.15 -21.02
CA LEU A 336 -9.35 3.47 -22.13
C LEU A 336 -10.30 2.62 -22.99
N ALA A 337 -11.26 1.96 -22.36
CA ALA A 337 -12.22 1.08 -23.01
C ALA A 337 -13.30 1.84 -23.79
N SER A 338 -13.76 3.00 -23.31
CA SER A 338 -15.03 3.58 -23.75
C SER A 338 -14.95 4.98 -24.35
N GLU A 339 -13.89 5.76 -24.14
CA GLU A 339 -13.89 7.18 -24.50
C GLU A 339 -12.63 7.65 -25.26
N GLY A 340 -11.50 6.95 -25.11
CA GLY A 340 -10.20 7.44 -25.55
C GLY A 340 -9.76 8.64 -24.69
N ILE A 341 -8.64 8.49 -23.97
CA ILE A 341 -8.18 9.40 -22.89
C ILE A 341 -8.22 10.90 -23.25
N GLN A 342 -8.03 11.23 -24.53
CA GLN A 342 -7.81 12.59 -25.02
C GLN A 342 -8.99 13.56 -24.77
N ARG A 343 -10.26 13.14 -24.79
CA ARG A 343 -11.37 14.12 -24.65
C ARG A 343 -11.58 14.64 -23.22
N GLY A 344 -11.36 13.81 -22.21
CA GLY A 344 -11.53 14.19 -20.80
C GLY A 344 -10.33 14.95 -20.21
N HIS A 345 -9.11 14.55 -20.55
CA HIS A 345 -7.87 15.18 -20.06
C HIS A 345 -7.65 16.60 -20.58
N MET A 346 -8.16 16.92 -21.78
CA MET A 346 -7.85 18.19 -22.45
C MET A 346 -8.40 19.43 -21.74
N SER A 347 -9.49 19.35 -20.98
CA SER A 347 -10.05 20.54 -20.31
C SER A 347 -9.16 21.05 -19.17
N LEU A 348 -8.59 20.14 -18.35
CA LEU A 348 -7.65 20.47 -17.28
C LEU A 348 -6.24 20.76 -17.82
N HIS A 349 -5.81 20.01 -18.85
CA HIS A 349 -4.53 20.26 -19.51
C HIS A 349 -4.47 21.66 -20.16
N GLN A 350 -5.58 22.12 -20.75
CA GLN A 350 -5.69 23.48 -21.28
C GLN A 350 -5.48 24.56 -20.21
N SER A 351 -5.93 24.35 -18.97
CA SER A 351 -5.70 25.29 -17.87
C SER A 351 -4.22 25.38 -17.48
N ASN A 352 -3.51 24.25 -17.47
CA ASN A 352 -2.07 24.22 -17.21
C ASN A 352 -1.26 24.90 -18.33
N ILE A 353 -1.65 24.67 -19.60
CA ILE A 353 -1.03 25.35 -20.76
C ILE A 353 -1.24 26.87 -20.67
N ARG A 354 -2.45 27.33 -20.30
CA ARG A 354 -2.73 28.77 -20.15
C ARG A 354 -1.88 29.41 -19.04
N LEU A 355 -1.71 28.72 -17.91
CA LEU A 355 -0.86 29.20 -16.82
C LEU A 355 0.63 29.22 -17.19
N ALA A 356 1.12 28.21 -17.90
CA ALA A 356 2.49 28.19 -18.42
C ALA A 356 2.73 29.33 -19.43
N ALA A 357 1.81 29.53 -20.38
CA ALA A 357 1.90 30.61 -21.36
C ALA A 357 1.83 32.01 -20.74
N SER A 358 1.15 32.17 -19.58
CA SER A 358 1.14 33.44 -18.84
C SER A 358 2.44 33.74 -18.09
N ARG A 359 3.31 32.74 -17.86
CA ARG A 359 4.61 32.92 -17.22
C ARG A 359 5.70 33.37 -18.18
N ASP A 360 5.58 33.08 -19.48
CA ASP A 360 6.54 33.52 -20.51
C ASP A 360 6.33 34.99 -20.96
N GLN A 361 5.37 35.70 -20.36
CA GLN A 361 5.07 37.12 -20.65
C GLN A 361 5.62 38.10 -19.58
N HIS A 362 6.42 37.61 -18.63
CA HIS A 362 7.13 38.39 -17.61
C HIS A 362 8.59 37.93 -17.53
#